data_AF-A0A7X7PHD7-F1
#
_entry.id   AF-A0A7X7PHD7-F1
#
_cell.length_a   1.000
_cell.length_b   1.000
_cell.length_c   1.000
_cell.angle_alpha   90.00
_cell.angle_beta   90.00
_cell.angle_gamma   90.00
#
_symmetry.space_group_name_H-M   'P 1'
#
loop_
_entity.id
_entity.type
_entity.pdbx_description
1 polymer ?
#
loop_
_entity_poly.entity_id
_entity_poly.type
_entity_poly.pdbx_seq_one_letter_code
_entity_poly.pdbx_strand_id
1 'polypeptide(L)'
;MLVALRLAALITIVLTGACGGPSDADPVAPGPGPDPDPNPPARTGVEAIVDSVRAAFDLPALVGAIVTLNDAEFARAVSGYRRAGGGPAATLDDRWHLGSNLKAFTAMLAAIAVERGDITWETTIADAFPELAGTIRAEYA
;
A
#
# COMPACT_ATOMS: atom_id res chain seq x y z
N MET A 1 17.14 7.43 -47.61
CA MET A 1 15.78 7.85 -48.02
C MET A 1 14.81 7.26 -46.99
N LEU A 2 14.68 7.87 -45.80
CA LEU A 2 13.50 8.66 -45.35
C LEU A 2 12.19 8.13 -45.98
N VAL A 3 11.21 7.62 -45.24
CA VAL A 3 10.25 8.33 -44.36
C VAL A 3 9.60 7.26 -43.44
N ALA A 4 9.83 7.26 -42.13
CA ALA A 4 8.99 7.87 -41.09
C ALA A 4 7.48 7.53 -41.16
N LEU A 5 7.06 6.46 -40.47
CA LEU A 5 5.70 6.36 -39.94
C LEU A 5 5.79 6.02 -38.45
N ARG A 6 5.89 7.06 -37.63
CA ARG A 6 5.77 6.96 -36.18
C ARG A 6 4.30 6.76 -35.85
N LEU A 7 3.92 5.56 -35.41
CA LEU A 7 2.73 5.42 -34.60
C LEU A 7 3.09 5.98 -33.22
N ALA A 8 2.56 7.15 -32.90
CA ALA A 8 2.78 7.84 -31.66
C ALA A 8 2.22 7.00 -30.49
N ALA A 9 3.08 6.29 -29.77
CA ALA A 9 2.80 5.92 -28.39
C ALA A 9 3.06 7.17 -27.54
N LEU A 10 2.06 8.04 -27.50
CA LEU A 10 1.96 9.14 -26.56
C LEU A 10 1.77 8.50 -25.17
N ILE A 11 2.84 8.04 -24.53
CA ILE A 11 2.79 7.78 -23.08
C ILE A 11 2.92 9.15 -22.43
N THR A 12 1.81 9.89 -22.45
CA THR A 12 1.60 11.00 -21.56
C THR A 12 1.69 10.41 -20.16
N ILE A 13 2.82 10.67 -19.48
CA ILE A 13 2.88 10.53 -18.02
C ILE A 13 2.01 11.66 -17.49
N VAL A 14 0.72 11.39 -17.46
CA VAL A 14 -0.24 12.15 -16.67
C VAL A 14 0.11 11.82 -15.23
N LEU A 15 0.86 12.71 -14.58
CA LEU A 15 0.92 12.82 -13.11
C LEU A 15 -0.45 13.31 -12.61
N THR A 16 -1.51 12.54 -12.85
CA THR A 16 -2.71 12.64 -12.03
C THR A 16 -2.35 11.98 -10.73
N GLY A 17 -2.17 12.79 -9.68
CA GLY A 17 -2.49 12.33 -8.34
C GLY A 17 -3.93 11.82 -8.39
N ALA A 18 -4.10 10.51 -8.45
CA ALA A 18 -5.39 9.87 -8.36
C ALA A 18 -5.87 10.04 -6.91
N CYS A 19 -6.47 11.18 -6.62
CA CYS A 19 -7.58 11.20 -5.66
C CYS A 19 -8.66 10.33 -6.30
N GLY A 20 -9.02 9.22 -5.63
CA GLY A 20 -9.91 8.19 -6.16
C GLY A 20 -11.13 8.77 -6.86
N GLY A 21 -11.23 8.53 -8.18
CA GLY A 21 -12.49 8.57 -8.90
C GLY A 21 -13.26 7.28 -8.61
N PRO A 22 -14.60 7.29 -8.71
CA PRO A 22 -15.42 6.13 -8.41
C PRO A 22 -15.17 5.06 -9.48
N SER A 23 -14.57 3.93 -9.09
CA SER A 23 -14.56 2.74 -9.92
C SER A 23 -15.80 1.91 -9.61
N ASP A 24 -16.75 1.84 -10.55
CA ASP A 24 -17.96 0.99 -10.47
C ASP A 24 -17.67 -0.52 -10.58
N ALA A 25 -16.46 -0.94 -10.23
CA ALA A 25 -16.07 -2.34 -10.14
C ALA A 25 -15.14 -2.50 -8.94
N ASP A 26 -15.70 -2.27 -7.75
CA ASP A 26 -15.06 -2.69 -6.51
C ASP A 26 -14.81 -4.21 -6.59
N PRO A 27 -13.57 -4.69 -6.34
CA PRO A 27 -13.38 -6.10 -6.07
C PRO A 27 -14.29 -6.45 -4.90
N VAL A 28 -15.26 -7.36 -5.13
CA VAL A 28 -16.33 -7.74 -4.19
C VAL A 28 -15.91 -7.43 -2.76
N ALA A 29 -16.40 -6.30 -2.25
CA ALA A 29 -16.10 -5.91 -0.88
C ALA A 29 -16.47 -7.10 0.01
N PRO A 30 -15.66 -7.42 1.03
CA PRO A 30 -16.12 -8.32 2.08
C PRO A 30 -17.53 -7.88 2.46
N GLY A 31 -18.47 -8.83 2.50
CA GLY A 31 -19.88 -8.54 2.82
C GLY A 31 -19.99 -7.66 4.06
N PRO A 32 -21.08 -6.91 4.23
CA PRO A 32 -21.22 -6.00 5.35
C PRO A 32 -20.82 -6.72 6.64
N GLY A 33 -19.75 -6.21 7.28
CA GLY A 33 -19.35 -6.68 8.60
C GLY A 33 -20.51 -6.50 9.57
N PRO A 34 -20.49 -7.19 10.72
CA PRO A 34 -21.54 -7.02 11.71
C PRO A 34 -21.74 -5.54 12.05
N ASP A 35 -22.99 -5.14 12.26
CA ASP A 35 -23.31 -3.79 12.70
C ASP A 35 -22.51 -3.48 13.99
N PRO A 36 -22.02 -2.23 14.15
CA PRO A 36 -21.29 -1.87 15.35
C PRO A 36 -22.15 -2.14 16.59
N ASP A 37 -21.56 -2.79 17.60
CA ASP A 37 -22.21 -2.97 18.89
C ASP A 37 -22.59 -1.59 19.45
N PRO A 38 -23.87 -1.33 19.77
CA PRO A 38 -24.31 -0.06 20.33
C PRO A 38 -23.76 0.22 21.74
N ASN A 39 -23.18 -0.78 22.41
CA ASN A 39 -22.53 -0.61 23.71
C ASN A 39 -21.15 -1.30 23.73
N PRO A 40 -20.15 -0.73 23.03
CA PRO A 40 -18.84 -1.35 22.97
C PRO A 40 -18.20 -1.39 24.37
N PRO A 41 -17.45 -2.45 24.70
CA PRO A 41 -16.71 -2.51 25.96
C PRO A 41 -15.74 -1.34 26.07
N ALA A 42 -15.42 -0.94 27.31
CA ALA A 42 -14.43 0.10 27.56
C ALA A 42 -13.09 -0.24 26.86
N ARG A 43 -12.57 0.68 26.05
CA ARG A 43 -11.33 0.47 25.29
C ARG A 43 -10.12 0.60 26.22
N THR A 44 -9.32 -0.45 26.33
CA THR A 44 -8.07 -0.48 27.12
C THR A 44 -6.95 -1.04 26.26
N GLY A 45 -5.77 -0.41 26.24
CA GLY A 45 -4.65 -0.88 25.42
C GLY A 45 -4.67 -0.31 23.99
N VAL A 46 -4.40 -1.15 22.99
CA VAL A 46 -4.22 -0.72 21.59
C VAL A 46 -5.49 -0.10 21.00
N GLU A 47 -6.66 -0.55 21.41
CA GLU A 47 -7.96 -0.01 21.00
C GLU A 47 -8.11 1.46 21.38
N ALA A 48 -7.66 1.84 22.58
CA ALA A 48 -7.69 3.24 23.03
C ALA A 48 -6.70 4.11 22.25
N ILE A 49 -5.49 3.58 21.98
CA ILE A 49 -4.48 4.26 21.16
C ILE A 49 -5.00 4.49 19.74
N VAL A 50 -5.50 3.44 19.07
CA VAL A 50 -6.03 3.52 17.70
C VAL A 50 -7.19 4.50 17.63
N ASP A 51 -8.15 4.44 18.55
CA ASP A 51 -9.27 5.36 18.53
C ASP A 51 -8.87 6.81 18.82
N SER A 52 -7.98 7.04 19.79
CA SER A 52 -7.51 8.39 20.11
C SER A 52 -6.77 9.04 18.95
N VAL A 53 -5.90 8.31 18.25
CA VAL A 53 -5.21 8.83 17.05
C VAL A 53 -6.21 9.08 15.93
N ARG A 54 -7.13 8.13 15.67
CA ARG A 54 -8.17 8.30 14.65
C ARG A 54 -8.98 9.58 14.90
N ALA A 55 -9.43 9.79 16.14
CA ALA A 55 -10.22 10.95 16.51
C ALA A 55 -9.42 12.26 16.46
N ALA A 56 -8.17 12.26 16.93
CA ALA A 56 -7.32 13.46 16.95
C ALA A 56 -7.02 14.01 15.55
N PHE A 57 -7.01 13.15 14.53
CA PHE A 57 -6.71 13.52 13.15
C PHE A 57 -7.93 13.46 12.22
N ASP A 58 -9.14 13.33 12.77
CA ASP A 58 -10.41 13.23 12.02
C ASP A 58 -10.36 12.18 10.89
N LEU A 59 -9.75 11.03 11.18
CA LEU A 59 -9.63 9.94 10.23
C LEU A 59 -10.95 9.14 10.19
N PRO A 60 -11.44 8.74 9.01
CA PRO A 60 -12.66 7.93 8.90
C PRO A 60 -12.50 6.58 9.60
N ALA A 61 -11.35 5.94 9.44
CA ALA A 61 -10.97 4.74 10.16
C ALA A 61 -9.45 4.63 10.32
N LEU A 62 -9.02 3.83 11.29
CA LEU A 62 -7.62 3.50 11.55
C LEU A 62 -7.52 2.06 12.05
N VAL A 63 -6.49 1.34 11.60
CA VAL A 63 -6.08 0.05 12.13
C VAL A 63 -4.63 0.16 12.64
N GLY A 64 -4.33 -0.50 13.75
CA GLY A 64 -3.00 -0.54 14.35
C GLY A 64 -2.71 -1.89 14.98
N ALA A 65 -1.43 -2.26 15.03
CA ALA A 65 -0.95 -3.48 15.68
C ALA A 65 0.40 -3.25 16.35
N ILE A 66 0.64 -3.96 17.45
CA ILE A 66 1.93 -4.02 18.17
C ILE A 66 2.36 -5.48 18.18
N VAL A 67 3.60 -5.74 17.78
CA VAL A 67 4.20 -7.08 17.73
C VAL A 67 5.51 -7.06 18.52
N THR A 68 5.67 -8.00 19.45
CA THR A 68 6.87 -8.15 20.27
C THR A 68 7.60 -9.45 19.95
N LEU A 69 8.93 -9.48 20.16
CA LEU A 69 9.82 -10.58 19.76
C LEU A 69 9.60 -11.91 20.51
N ASN A 70 8.87 -11.90 21.63
CA ASN A 70 8.73 -13.08 22.50
C ASN A 70 7.38 -13.77 22.35
N ASP A 71 6.68 -13.59 21.22
CA ASP A 71 5.36 -14.15 20.89
C ASP A 71 4.23 -13.88 21.91
N ALA A 72 4.51 -13.12 22.96
CA ALA A 72 3.62 -12.99 24.10
C ALA A 72 2.53 -11.94 23.90
N GLU A 73 2.73 -11.00 22.97
CA GLU A 73 1.74 -9.95 22.73
C GLU A 73 1.69 -9.55 21.26
N PHE A 74 0.62 -10.00 20.62
CA PHE A 74 0.12 -9.48 19.36
C PHE A 74 -1.19 -8.78 19.64
N ALA A 75 -1.13 -7.47 19.83
CA ALA A 75 -2.32 -6.65 20.08
C ALA A 75 -2.64 -5.87 18.80
N ARG A 76 -3.88 -5.97 18.32
CA ARG A 76 -4.36 -5.25 17.13
C ARG A 76 -5.76 -4.71 17.36
N ALA A 77 -6.00 -3.52 16.85
CA ALA A 77 -7.32 -2.89 16.93
C ALA A 77 -7.63 -2.11 15.65
N VAL A 78 -8.92 -1.96 15.39
CA VAL A 78 -9.47 -1.10 14.33
C VAL A 78 -10.54 -0.21 14.96
N SER A 79 -10.62 1.05 14.50
CA SER A 79 -11.67 1.98 14.88
C SER A 79 -12.17 2.74 13.67
N GLY A 80 -13.45 3.13 13.68
CA GLY A 80 -14.09 3.97 12.68
C GLY A 80 -14.85 3.20 11.60
N TYR A 81 -15.09 3.89 10.49
CA TYR A 81 -15.93 3.43 9.38
C TYR A 81 -15.15 3.51 8.06
N ARG A 82 -15.44 2.59 7.13
CA ARG A 82 -14.72 2.50 5.85
C ARG A 82 -14.80 3.78 5.00
N ARG A 83 -15.77 4.66 5.28
CA ARG A 83 -16.02 5.90 4.54
C ARG A 83 -16.22 7.07 5.50
N ALA A 84 -15.74 8.24 5.09
CA ALA A 84 -16.03 9.51 5.75
C ALA A 84 -17.54 9.81 5.74
N GLY A 85 -18.04 10.40 6.83
CA GLY A 85 -19.47 10.69 7.00
C GLY A 85 -20.31 9.47 7.44
N GLY A 86 -19.69 8.31 7.65
CA GLY A 86 -20.35 7.09 8.10
C GLY A 86 -20.48 6.03 7.01
N GLY A 87 -20.84 4.82 7.43
CA GLY A 87 -20.92 3.64 6.56
C GLY A 87 -20.72 2.36 7.37
N PRO A 88 -20.40 1.23 6.72
CA PRO A 88 -20.02 0.00 7.42
C PRO A 88 -18.81 0.24 8.33
N ALA A 89 -18.82 -0.39 9.50
CA ALA A 89 -17.67 -0.39 10.41
C ALA A 89 -16.44 -0.98 9.71
N ALA A 90 -15.29 -0.35 9.94
CA ALA A 90 -14.03 -0.94 9.53
C ALA A 90 -13.72 -2.17 10.40
N THR A 91 -13.20 -3.23 9.79
CA THR A 91 -12.88 -4.49 10.47
C THR A 91 -11.40 -4.82 10.35
N LEU A 92 -10.91 -5.75 11.17
CA LEU A 92 -9.53 -6.23 11.10
C LEU A 92 -9.25 -7.04 9.82
N ASP A 93 -10.30 -7.46 9.11
CA ASP A 93 -10.22 -8.23 7.87
C ASP A 93 -10.31 -7.34 6.62
N ASP A 94 -10.51 -6.03 6.81
CA ASP A 94 -10.54 -5.09 5.69
C ASP A 94 -9.19 -5.01 4.98
N ARG A 95 -9.25 -4.78 3.67
CA ARG A 95 -8.06 -4.55 2.85
C ARG A 95 -7.72 -3.06 2.89
N TRP A 96 -6.49 -2.75 3.29
CA TRP A 96 -5.99 -1.38 3.40
C TRP A 96 -4.94 -1.10 2.32
N HIS A 97 -4.97 0.11 1.75
CA HIS A 97 -3.91 0.56 0.85
C HIS A 97 -2.65 0.88 1.67
N LEU A 98 -1.59 0.09 1.47
CA LEU A 98 -0.33 0.27 2.19
C LEU A 98 0.51 1.45 1.69
N GLY A 99 0.20 1.97 0.50
CA GLY A 99 0.95 3.06 -0.12
C GLY A 99 2.45 2.73 -0.23
N SER A 100 3.31 3.66 0.19
CA SER A 100 4.77 3.50 0.09
C SER A 100 5.34 2.38 0.95
N ASN A 101 4.60 1.85 1.93
CA ASN A 101 5.04 0.66 2.68
C ASN A 101 5.17 -0.57 1.78
N LEU A 102 4.48 -0.59 0.62
CA LEU A 102 4.64 -1.63 -0.39
C LEU A 102 6.09 -1.74 -0.92
N LYS A 103 6.90 -0.67 -0.84
CA LYS A 103 8.31 -0.68 -1.26
C LYS A 103 9.14 -1.69 -0.49
N ALA A 104 8.82 -1.95 0.79
CA ALA A 104 9.52 -2.97 1.57
C ALA A 104 9.34 -4.37 0.95
N PHE A 105 8.17 -4.67 0.39
CA PHE A 105 7.94 -5.92 -0.33
C PHE A 105 8.74 -5.96 -1.64
N THR A 106 8.84 -4.84 -2.36
CA THR A 106 9.69 -4.77 -3.58
C THR A 106 11.17 -4.98 -3.25
N ALA A 107 11.66 -4.37 -2.16
CA ALA A 107 13.02 -4.59 -1.67
C ALA A 107 13.26 -6.04 -1.24
N MET A 108 12.28 -6.66 -0.58
CA MET A 108 12.33 -8.09 -0.22
C MET A 108 12.41 -8.98 -1.47
N LEU A 109 11.66 -8.69 -2.54
CA LEU A 109 11.76 -9.44 -3.79
C LEU A 109 13.14 -9.29 -4.44
N ALA A 110 13.73 -8.09 -4.40
CA ALA A 110 15.10 -7.89 -4.86
C ALA A 110 16.11 -8.69 -4.02
N ALA A 111 15.95 -8.72 -2.69
CA ALA A 111 16.79 -9.51 -1.80
C ALA A 111 16.69 -11.02 -2.10
N ILE A 112 15.48 -11.52 -2.36
CA ILE A 112 15.26 -12.92 -2.78
C ILE A 112 15.97 -13.21 -4.11
N ALA A 113 15.95 -12.28 -5.07
CA ALA A 113 16.68 -12.44 -6.33
C ALA A 113 18.20 -12.48 -6.11
N VAL A 114 18.73 -11.68 -5.17
CA VAL A 114 20.15 -11.75 -4.77
C VAL A 114 20.49 -13.10 -4.14
N GLU A 115 19.66 -13.58 -3.21
CA GLU A 115 19.86 -14.88 -2.54
C GLU A 115 19.86 -16.05 -3.54
N ARG A 116 19.04 -15.96 -4.59
CA ARG A 116 19.01 -16.94 -5.69
C ARG A 116 20.19 -16.85 -6.65
N GLY A 117 20.94 -15.75 -6.61
CA GLY A 117 22.02 -15.46 -7.55
C GLY A 117 21.53 -14.96 -8.92
N ASP A 118 20.27 -14.52 -9.03
CA ASP A 118 19.73 -13.95 -10.27
C ASP A 118 20.31 -12.55 -10.55
N ILE A 119 20.64 -11.81 -9.47
CA ILE A 119 21.36 -10.54 -9.45
C ILE A 119 22.32 -10.51 -8.24
N THR A 120 23.19 -9.52 -8.14
CA THR A 120 23.96 -9.20 -6.92
C THR A 120 23.57 -7.82 -6.40
N TRP A 121 24.02 -7.46 -5.19
CA TRP A 121 23.80 -6.11 -4.65
C TRP A 121 24.48 -5.01 -5.48
N GLU A 122 25.46 -5.40 -6.28
CA GLU A 122 26.25 -4.55 -7.19
C GLU A 122 25.73 -4.58 -8.63
N THR A 123 24.71 -5.39 -8.96
CA THR A 123 24.10 -5.39 -10.29
C THR A 123 23.59 -4.00 -10.63
N THR A 124 24.13 -3.42 -11.69
CA THR A 124 23.72 -2.09 -12.17
C THR A 124 22.43 -2.16 -12.97
N ILE A 125 21.80 -1.02 -13.22
CA ILE A 125 20.63 -0.97 -14.11
C ILE A 125 21.02 -1.40 -15.53
N ALA A 126 22.23 -1.07 -15.99
CA ALA A 126 22.72 -1.48 -17.31
C ALA A 126 22.99 -2.99 -17.41
N ASP A 127 23.41 -3.63 -16.31
CA ASP A 127 23.56 -5.10 -16.26
C ASP A 127 22.19 -5.80 -16.34
N ALA A 128 21.20 -5.29 -15.61
CA ALA A 128 19.85 -5.88 -15.56
C ALA A 128 19.02 -5.58 -16.82
N PHE A 129 19.22 -4.42 -17.44
CA PHE A 129 18.50 -3.93 -18.63
C PHE A 129 19.46 -3.45 -19.71
N PRO A 130 20.15 -4.37 -20.42
CA PRO A 130 21.19 -4.02 -21.39
C PRO A 130 20.70 -3.14 -22.54
N GLU A 131 19.42 -3.19 -22.89
CA GLU A 131 18.80 -2.35 -23.92
C GLU A 131 18.80 -0.85 -23.57
N LEU A 132 18.95 -0.52 -22.29
CA LEU A 132 19.04 0.87 -21.82
C LEU A 132 20.48 1.40 -21.82
N ALA A 133 21.48 0.52 -22.04
CA ALA A 133 22.88 0.91 -22.05
C ALA A 133 23.13 2.03 -23.09
N GLY A 134 23.78 3.12 -22.65
CA GLY A 134 24.08 4.27 -23.49
C GLY A 134 22.91 5.23 -23.76
N THR A 135 21.68 4.90 -23.32
CA THR A 135 20.52 5.82 -23.40
C THR A 135 19.99 6.22 -22.02
N ILE A 136 20.29 5.42 -20.99
CA ILE A 136 20.00 5.76 -19.61
C ILE A 136 20.80 7.02 -19.19
N ARG A 137 20.21 7.82 -18.30
CA ARG A 137 20.87 9.03 -17.78
C ARG A 137 22.13 8.64 -17.02
N ALA A 138 23.18 9.43 -17.14
CA ALA A 138 24.50 9.11 -16.61
C ALA A 138 24.50 8.87 -15.08
N GLU A 139 23.58 9.48 -14.34
CA GLU A 139 23.42 9.23 -12.89
C GLU A 139 22.89 7.83 -12.52
N TYR A 140 22.40 7.04 -13.49
CA TYR A 140 21.88 5.68 -13.29
C TYR A 140 22.60 4.62 -14.14
N ALA A 141 23.62 5.03 -14.90
CA ALA A 141 24.40 4.18 -15.78
C ALA A 141 25.43 3.35 -15.01
#